data_AF-M2RFC9-F1
#
_entry.id   AF-M2RFC9-F1
#
_cell.length_a   1.000
_cell.length_b   1.000
_cell.length_c   1.000
_cell.angle_alpha   90.00
_cell.angle_beta   90.00
_cell.angle_gamma   90.00
#
_symmetry.space_group_name_H-M   'P 1'
#
loop_
_entity.id
_entity.type
_entity.pdbx_description
1 polymer ?
#
loop_
_entity_poly.entity_id
_entity_poly.type
_entity_poly.pdbx_seq_one_letter_code
_entity_poly.pdbx_strand_id
1 'polypeptide(L)'
;MLKIIESRIKKAKKVKEFKEFQRVTELNDSIHEELDFHETVRKMRVDLIIIIVEMALLEKDQIESLREKINLVYDERPKDLTMRILFYNYNEIQELTGDDLTNVLQDENKFQTFYNLSMIKKKHYQLEIGFVYKKVKEIKTTVKSKIGLIHFCYSNSVCEQPHQMLNDQYDYYCLMFNDIQHPYRSIPFVKNFFASPPFLNSMFSRCFSDECYSRYCHFNNGNYEWLTTKKKPKFKECECHHGIFVDLQQNETECPEFGICYSGEINIADFPFGVGAVRVAFHGFDMDKNEIIIKQFKTKNMMGFESYVDTVAMHLQCQYISRLFESYISLLKEGKTNEEITMLDIRARKEELESNKTRTTENEEKERNELDSIKKVTFIPLRLFIETPRTSSLRRQFFDSKKISVNEIERMAVGKTIWFIEQPLVGSFEKYNSNNSSVNYCNYSYTMQCFSHFSYFISSQSFIITDLQGVFRKEDNLYELTDPAIHHQFLSHYFFAFTNLGNTGINQFFITHKCNKYCTALQLPPHPFQPSELYK
;
A
#
# COMPACT_ATOMS: atom_id res chain seq x y z
N MET A 1 -9.33 46.22 17.58
CA MET A 1 -8.56 45.38 18.52
C MET A 1 -9.42 44.31 19.16
N LEU A 2 -10.55 44.65 19.82
CA LEU A 2 -11.51 43.68 20.40
C LEU A 2 -12.01 42.60 19.42
N LYS A 3 -12.42 42.97 18.19
CA LYS A 3 -12.84 42.01 17.15
C LYS A 3 -11.75 41.00 16.74
N ILE A 4 -10.47 41.40 16.82
CA ILE A 4 -9.33 40.53 16.49
C ILE A 4 -9.09 39.53 17.63
N ILE A 5 -9.26 39.98 18.88
CA ILE A 5 -9.16 39.14 20.08
C ILE A 5 -10.31 38.12 20.09
N GLU A 6 -11.54 38.53 19.79
CA GLU A 6 -12.70 37.63 19.68
C GLU A 6 -12.52 36.57 18.59
N SER A 7 -12.02 36.97 17.41
CA SER A 7 -11.71 36.04 16.32
C SER A 7 -10.64 35.02 16.72
N ARG A 8 -9.58 35.45 17.42
CA ARG A 8 -8.52 34.56 17.93
C ARG A 8 -9.03 33.60 19.00
N ILE A 9 -9.91 34.05 19.90
CA ILE A 9 -10.54 33.19 20.91
C ILE A 9 -11.45 32.15 20.25
N LYS A 10 -12.23 32.55 19.24
CA LYS A 10 -13.12 31.64 18.50
C LYS A 10 -12.33 30.59 17.70
N LYS A 11 -11.19 30.99 17.12
CA LYS A 11 -10.24 30.07 16.44
C LYS A 11 -9.56 29.12 17.44
N ALA A 12 -9.17 29.61 18.62
CA ALA A 12 -8.58 28.78 19.68
C ALA A 12 -9.59 27.76 20.25
N LYS A 13 -10.87 28.13 20.41
CA LYS A 13 -11.93 27.20 20.80
C LYS A 13 -12.15 26.09 19.77
N LYS A 14 -12.25 26.44 18.47
CA LYS A 14 -12.37 25.45 17.39
C LYS A 14 -11.18 24.49 17.32
N VAL A 15 -9.96 24.99 17.51
CA VAL A 15 -8.75 24.14 17.55
C VAL A 15 -8.75 23.21 18.77
N LYS A 16 -9.23 23.69 19.92
CA LYS A 16 -9.35 22.86 21.12
C LYS A 16 -10.42 21.77 20.95
N GLU A 17 -11.60 22.15 20.47
CA GLU A 17 -12.71 21.22 20.16
C GLU A 17 -12.30 20.18 19.10
N PHE A 18 -11.54 20.58 18.07
CA PHE A 18 -11.01 19.66 17.06
C PHE A 18 -9.96 18.70 17.62
N LYS A 19 -9.05 19.18 18.48
CA LYS A 19 -8.08 18.31 19.18
C LYS A 19 -8.77 17.32 20.12
N GLU A 20 -9.83 17.76 20.78
CA GLU A 20 -10.61 16.94 21.70
C GLU A 20 -11.44 15.89 20.94
N PHE A 21 -12.01 16.27 19.78
CA PHE A 21 -12.65 15.35 18.84
C PHE A 21 -11.66 14.34 18.24
N GLN A 22 -10.48 14.77 17.79
CA GLN A 22 -9.41 13.86 17.34
C GLN A 22 -9.03 12.89 18.45
N ARG A 23 -8.85 13.37 19.68
CA ARG A 23 -8.48 12.53 20.82
C ARG A 23 -9.57 11.52 21.19
N VAL A 24 -10.85 11.88 21.06
CA VAL A 24 -11.99 10.97 21.28
C VAL A 24 -12.12 9.96 20.13
N THR A 25 -11.79 10.37 18.90
CA THR A 25 -11.79 9.48 17.73
C THR A 25 -10.62 8.50 17.79
N GLU A 26 -9.41 8.96 18.12
CA GLU A 26 -8.23 8.13 18.42
C GLU A 26 -8.50 7.16 19.58
N LEU A 27 -9.23 7.58 20.61
CA LEU A 27 -9.61 6.72 21.73
C LEU A 27 -10.65 5.67 21.32
N ASN A 28 -11.64 6.04 20.49
CA ASN A 28 -12.64 5.11 19.98
C ASN A 28 -12.04 4.09 18.99
N ASP A 29 -11.14 4.54 18.11
CA ASP A 29 -10.41 3.68 17.17
C ASP A 29 -9.48 2.74 17.93
N SER A 30 -8.79 3.22 18.98
CA SER A 30 -7.99 2.39 19.88
C SER A 30 -8.81 1.31 20.59
N ILE A 31 -10.05 1.60 21.00
CA ILE A 31 -10.96 0.61 21.63
C ILE A 31 -11.42 -0.45 20.61
N HIS A 32 -11.70 -0.05 19.36
CA HIS A 32 -12.05 -0.98 18.30
C HIS A 32 -10.86 -1.85 17.86
N GLU A 33 -9.65 -1.29 17.83
CA GLU A 33 -8.41 -2.01 17.49
C GLU A 33 -8.00 -3.04 18.55
N GLU A 34 -8.26 -2.75 19.83
CA GLU A 34 -8.06 -3.69 20.94
C GLU A 34 -9.04 -4.87 20.81
N LEU A 35 -10.33 -4.61 20.58
CA LEU A 35 -11.34 -5.65 20.36
C LEU A 35 -10.99 -6.60 19.19
N ASP A 36 -10.43 -6.06 18.10
CA ASP A 36 -9.95 -6.83 16.94
C ASP A 36 -8.74 -7.73 17.27
N PHE A 37 -7.83 -7.29 18.14
CA PHE A 37 -6.68 -8.10 18.56
C PHE A 37 -7.11 -9.28 19.41
N HIS A 38 -8.01 -9.05 20.38
CA HIS A 38 -8.60 -10.15 21.17
C HIS A 38 -9.29 -11.15 20.25
N GLU A 39 -10.05 -10.69 19.27
CA GLU A 39 -10.72 -11.56 18.31
C GLU A 39 -9.72 -12.34 17.44
N THR A 40 -8.62 -11.70 17.04
CA THR A 40 -7.54 -12.35 16.28
C THR A 40 -6.90 -13.48 17.08
N VAL A 41 -6.51 -13.21 18.34
CA VAL A 41 -5.92 -14.22 19.23
C VAL A 41 -6.87 -15.40 19.43
N ARG A 42 -8.16 -15.13 19.68
CA ARG A 42 -9.20 -16.17 19.84
C ARG A 42 -9.42 -17.02 18.57
N LYS A 43 -9.22 -16.42 17.38
CA LYS A 43 -9.43 -17.08 16.08
C LYS A 43 -8.16 -17.71 15.49
N MET A 44 -6.99 -17.59 16.15
CA MET A 44 -5.75 -18.17 15.64
C MET A 44 -5.89 -19.69 15.46
N ARG A 45 -5.54 -20.18 14.25
CA ARG A 45 -5.55 -21.60 13.90
C ARG A 45 -4.12 -22.12 13.76
N VAL A 46 -3.40 -22.10 14.87
CA VAL A 46 -2.01 -22.55 15.01
C VAL A 46 -1.94 -23.55 16.15
N ASP A 47 -0.95 -24.44 16.19
CA ASP A 47 -0.82 -25.43 17.29
C ASP A 47 0.08 -24.93 18.43
N LEU A 48 0.88 -23.89 18.15
CA LEU A 48 1.87 -23.32 19.04
C LEU A 48 1.94 -21.82 18.83
N ILE A 49 1.86 -21.06 19.92
CA ILE A 49 2.14 -19.62 19.95
C ILE A 49 3.52 -19.41 20.57
N ILE A 50 4.39 -18.69 19.88
CA ILE A 50 5.67 -18.23 20.42
C ILE A 50 5.62 -16.71 20.51
N ILE A 51 5.65 -16.20 21.73
CA ILE A 51 5.85 -14.79 21.99
C ILE A 51 7.35 -14.53 22.05
N ILE A 52 7.83 -13.53 21.32
CA ILE A 52 9.22 -13.10 21.32
C ILE A 52 9.23 -11.74 22.01
N VAL A 53 10.10 -11.54 23.00
CA VAL A 53 10.18 -10.30 23.77
C VAL A 53 11.62 -9.81 23.77
N GLU A 54 11.83 -8.64 23.20
CA GLU A 54 13.10 -7.94 23.35
C GLU A 54 13.24 -7.39 24.76
N MET A 55 14.36 -7.68 25.42
CA MET A 55 14.65 -7.14 26.73
C MET A 55 15.27 -5.73 26.63
N ALA A 56 14.49 -4.70 26.98
CA ALA A 56 14.93 -3.30 26.96
C ALA A 56 14.81 -2.60 28.32
N LEU A 57 15.51 -1.47 28.48
CA LEU A 57 15.42 -0.60 29.65
C LEU A 57 14.06 0.08 29.71
N LEU A 58 13.19 -0.44 30.58
CA LEU A 58 11.81 0.00 30.75
C LEU A 58 11.55 0.47 32.18
N GLU A 59 10.62 1.41 32.31
CA GLU A 59 10.05 1.81 33.60
C GLU A 59 9.10 0.73 34.13
N LYS A 60 8.86 0.71 35.45
CA LYS A 60 8.03 -0.30 36.13
C LYS A 60 6.66 -0.44 35.45
N ASP A 61 6.02 0.68 35.15
CA ASP A 61 4.68 0.71 34.56
C ASP A 61 4.67 0.17 33.10
N GLN A 62 5.78 0.32 32.38
CA GLN A 62 5.94 -0.24 31.03
C GLN A 62 6.15 -1.76 31.07
N ILE A 63 6.89 -2.25 32.05
CA ILE A 63 7.09 -3.69 32.28
C ILE A 63 5.76 -4.35 32.66
N GLU A 64 4.95 -3.65 33.48
CA GLU A 64 3.63 -4.13 33.85
C GLU A 64 2.66 -4.13 32.67
N SER A 65 2.66 -3.07 31.85
CA SER A 65 1.87 -3.04 30.61
C SER A 65 2.26 -4.17 29.63
N LEU A 66 3.57 -4.48 29.51
CA LEU A 66 4.03 -5.63 28.73
C LEU A 66 3.48 -6.95 29.31
N ARG A 67 3.51 -7.12 30.64
CA ARG A 67 2.98 -8.30 31.33
C ARG A 67 1.49 -8.49 31.07
N GLU A 68 0.69 -7.43 31.18
CA GLU A 68 -0.76 -7.45 30.93
C GLU A 68 -1.06 -7.89 29.49
N LYS A 69 -0.31 -7.39 28.50
CA LYS A 69 -0.47 -7.78 27.10
C LYS A 69 -0.10 -9.23 26.84
N ILE A 70 0.96 -9.73 27.46
CA ILE A 70 1.32 -11.14 27.39
C ILE A 70 0.23 -12.00 28.07
N ASN A 71 -0.33 -11.54 29.19
CA ASN A 71 -1.45 -12.20 29.87
C ASN A 71 -2.72 -12.23 29.01
N LEU A 72 -3.02 -11.17 28.28
CA LEU A 72 -4.14 -11.15 27.34
C LEU A 72 -3.98 -12.25 26.29
N VAL A 73 -2.81 -12.37 25.67
CA VAL A 73 -2.55 -13.47 24.73
C VAL A 73 -2.67 -14.83 25.42
N TYR A 74 -2.18 -14.92 26.66
CA TYR A 74 -2.28 -16.14 27.45
C TYR A 74 -3.75 -16.52 27.74
N ASP A 75 -4.59 -15.57 28.14
CA ASP A 75 -5.97 -15.85 28.55
C ASP A 75 -6.91 -16.07 27.36
N GLU A 76 -6.68 -15.36 26.25
CA GLU A 76 -7.57 -15.34 25.09
C GLU A 76 -7.26 -16.43 24.05
N ARG A 77 -6.08 -17.06 24.13
CA ARG A 77 -5.75 -18.15 23.20
C ARG A 77 -6.65 -19.37 23.41
N PRO A 78 -6.92 -20.18 22.38
CA PRO A 78 -7.56 -21.48 22.56
C PRO A 78 -6.78 -22.37 23.55
N LYS A 79 -7.50 -23.02 24.48
CA LYS A 79 -6.89 -23.72 25.64
C LYS A 79 -6.02 -24.92 25.28
N ASP A 80 -6.24 -25.48 24.10
CA ASP A 80 -5.47 -26.57 23.50
C ASP A 80 -4.12 -26.10 22.94
N LEU A 81 -3.89 -24.78 22.82
CA LEU A 81 -2.65 -24.24 22.29
C LEU A 81 -1.55 -24.15 23.34
N THR A 82 -0.39 -24.68 22.97
CA THR A 82 0.82 -24.48 23.75
C THR A 82 1.35 -23.07 23.50
N MET A 83 1.84 -22.42 24.56
CA MET A 83 2.44 -21.09 24.49
C MET A 83 3.87 -21.11 25.04
N ARG A 84 4.78 -20.41 24.37
CA ARG A 84 6.16 -20.19 24.80
C ARG A 84 6.49 -18.72 24.72
N ILE A 85 7.35 -18.23 25.62
CA ILE A 85 7.89 -16.88 25.54
C ILE A 85 9.41 -16.94 25.43
N LEU A 86 9.97 -16.31 24.40
CA LEU A 86 11.39 -16.15 24.18
C LEU A 86 11.77 -14.72 24.52
N PHE A 87 12.33 -14.51 25.71
CA PHE A 87 12.97 -13.26 26.07
C PHE A 87 14.38 -13.27 25.52
N TYR A 88 14.72 -12.29 24.68
CA TYR A 88 16.04 -12.24 24.09
C TYR A 88 16.77 -10.95 24.44
N ASN A 89 18.09 -11.09 24.56
CA ASN A 89 19.03 -10.02 24.71
C ASN A 89 20.29 -10.42 23.90
N TYR A 90 20.81 -9.58 23.01
CA TYR A 90 21.96 -9.82 22.09
C TYR A 90 22.27 -11.25 21.60
N ASN A 91 22.76 -12.14 22.46
CA ASN A 91 23.15 -13.52 22.14
C ASN A 91 22.51 -14.56 23.08
N GLU A 92 21.73 -14.13 24.07
CA GLU A 92 21.08 -15.01 25.04
C GLU A 92 19.57 -15.01 24.80
N ILE A 93 18.99 -16.20 24.88
CA ILE A 93 17.55 -16.42 24.84
C ILE A 93 17.17 -17.13 26.11
N GLN A 94 16.27 -16.51 26.86
CA GLN A 94 15.58 -17.16 27.96
C GLN A 94 14.20 -17.59 27.48
N GLU A 95 13.94 -18.88 27.56
CA GLU A 95 12.68 -19.49 27.13
C GLU A 95 11.84 -19.81 28.37
N LEU A 96 10.63 -19.24 28.47
CA LEU A 96 9.63 -19.61 29.46
C LEU A 96 8.56 -20.50 28.80
N THR A 97 8.28 -21.65 29.41
CA THR A 97 7.24 -22.59 28.98
C THR A 97 6.59 -23.28 30.18
N GLY A 98 5.41 -23.88 29.99
CA GLY A 98 4.77 -24.72 31.01
C GLY A 98 4.52 -24.01 32.36
N ASP A 99 4.88 -24.68 33.44
CA ASP A 99 4.66 -24.20 34.81
C ASP A 99 5.52 -22.96 35.13
N ASP A 100 6.72 -22.86 34.58
CA ASP A 100 7.61 -21.71 34.79
C ASP A 100 7.03 -20.43 34.18
N LEU A 101 6.44 -20.55 32.98
CA LEU A 101 5.72 -19.43 32.36
C LEU A 101 4.55 -18.99 33.23
N THR A 102 3.73 -19.94 33.71
CA THR A 102 2.56 -19.63 34.54
C THR A 102 2.97 -18.96 35.85
N ASN A 103 4.00 -19.50 36.51
CA ASN A 103 4.51 -18.99 37.78
C ASN A 103 5.11 -17.58 37.66
N VAL A 104 5.80 -17.28 36.57
CA VAL A 104 6.40 -15.95 36.33
C VAL A 104 5.36 -14.94 35.84
N LEU A 105 4.48 -15.32 34.91
CA LEU A 105 3.56 -14.39 34.25
C LEU A 105 2.39 -13.93 35.15
N GLN A 106 1.90 -14.82 36.03
CA GLN A 106 0.74 -14.58 36.89
C GLN A 106 1.06 -13.81 38.18
N ASP A 107 2.34 -13.56 38.46
CA ASP A 107 2.81 -12.87 39.66
C ASP A 107 3.61 -11.62 39.26
N GLU A 108 3.04 -10.43 39.47
CA GLU A 108 3.64 -9.13 39.13
C GLU A 108 5.09 -9.04 39.65
N ASN A 109 5.31 -9.42 40.91
CA ASN A 109 6.62 -9.27 41.54
C ASN A 109 7.65 -10.23 40.93
N LYS A 110 7.23 -11.45 40.58
CA LYS A 110 8.11 -12.40 39.90
C LYS A 110 8.39 -11.99 38.47
N PHE A 111 7.39 -11.52 37.71
CA PHE A 111 7.59 -11.00 36.35
C PHE A 111 8.55 -9.81 36.36
N GLN A 112 8.34 -8.86 37.26
CA GLN A 112 9.19 -7.68 37.42
C GLN A 112 10.62 -8.07 37.81
N THR A 113 10.78 -9.03 38.72
CA THR A 113 12.11 -9.53 39.15
C THR A 113 12.80 -10.27 38.01
N PHE A 114 12.09 -11.16 37.32
CA PHE A 114 12.58 -11.89 36.14
C PHE A 114 13.01 -10.91 35.04
N TYR A 115 12.19 -9.90 34.75
CA TYR A 115 12.48 -8.91 33.73
C TYR A 115 13.74 -8.13 34.11
N ASN A 116 13.81 -7.59 35.33
CA ASN A 116 14.96 -6.81 35.81
C ASN A 116 16.28 -7.59 35.84
N LEU A 117 16.25 -8.89 36.16
CA LEU A 117 17.44 -9.75 36.17
C LEU A 117 17.96 -10.05 34.76
N SER A 118 17.07 -10.04 33.78
CA SER A 118 17.37 -10.47 32.40
C SER A 118 17.63 -9.29 31.45
N MET A 119 17.51 -8.06 31.96
CA MET A 119 17.55 -6.82 31.20
C MET A 119 18.96 -6.22 31.11
N ILE A 120 19.29 -5.59 29.97
CA ILE A 120 20.58 -4.94 29.72
C ILE A 120 20.59 -3.51 30.30
N LYS A 121 21.63 -3.16 31.08
CA LYS A 121 21.81 -1.80 31.65
C LYS A 121 22.42 -0.75 30.71
N LYS A 122 22.74 -1.10 29.46
CA LYS A 122 23.36 -0.21 28.44
C LYS A 122 22.49 -0.03 27.20
N LYS A 123 22.40 1.21 26.72
CA LYS A 123 21.69 1.59 25.50
C LYS A 123 22.56 1.25 24.27
N HIS A 124 22.09 0.41 23.37
CA HIS A 124 22.74 0.14 22.08
C HIS A 124 21.75 0.33 20.93
N TYR A 125 22.28 0.57 19.73
CA TYR A 125 21.52 1.10 18.60
C TYR A 125 21.15 0.04 17.53
N GLN A 126 21.65 -1.19 17.61
CA GLN A 126 21.40 -2.23 16.59
C GLN A 126 21.58 -3.64 17.18
N LEU A 127 20.58 -4.52 16.98
CA LEU A 127 20.54 -5.91 17.49
C LEU A 127 20.46 -6.90 16.32
N GLU A 128 21.35 -7.91 16.29
CA GLU A 128 21.29 -9.04 15.34
C GLU A 128 20.30 -10.06 15.91
N ILE A 129 19.27 -10.48 15.16
CA ILE A 129 18.21 -11.39 15.67
C ILE A 129 18.21 -12.77 15.01
N GLY A 130 19.19 -13.09 14.17
CA GLY A 130 19.30 -14.39 13.51
C GLY A 130 19.35 -15.56 14.50
N PHE A 131 19.97 -15.35 15.67
CA PHE A 131 20.00 -16.34 16.74
C PHE A 131 18.61 -16.65 17.34
N VAL A 132 17.73 -15.65 17.48
CA VAL A 132 16.34 -15.83 17.94
C VAL A 132 15.55 -16.68 16.96
N TYR A 133 15.68 -16.39 15.66
CA TYR A 133 15.01 -17.18 14.63
C TYR A 133 15.58 -18.59 14.49
N LYS A 134 16.88 -18.79 14.71
CA LYS A 134 17.47 -20.13 14.78
C LYS A 134 16.80 -20.96 15.89
N LYS A 135 16.59 -20.35 17.06
CA LYS A 135 15.87 -20.98 18.17
C LYS A 135 14.40 -21.27 17.84
N VAL A 136 13.70 -20.35 17.17
CA VAL A 136 12.32 -20.58 16.67
C VAL A 136 12.28 -21.74 15.67
N LYS A 137 13.28 -21.86 14.79
CA LYS A 137 13.40 -22.96 13.83
C LYS A 137 13.64 -24.30 14.52
N GLU A 138 14.50 -24.32 15.54
CA GLU A 138 14.70 -25.50 16.39
C GLU A 138 13.38 -25.93 17.05
N ILE A 139 12.61 -24.99 17.62
CA ILE A 139 11.29 -25.26 18.20
C ILE A 139 10.32 -25.78 17.13
N LYS A 140 10.29 -25.19 15.92
CA LYS A 140 9.44 -25.68 14.82
C LYS A 140 9.69 -27.14 14.47
N THR A 141 10.94 -27.62 14.50
CA THR A 141 11.23 -29.03 14.21
C THR A 141 10.55 -30.01 15.17
N THR A 142 10.14 -29.54 16.34
CA THR A 142 9.41 -30.33 17.36
C THR A 142 7.89 -30.39 17.11
N VAL A 143 7.36 -29.60 16.17
CA VAL A 143 5.92 -29.52 15.88
C VAL A 143 5.60 -29.67 14.40
N LYS A 144 4.59 -30.49 14.08
CA LYS A 144 4.22 -30.82 12.69
C LYS A 144 3.37 -29.76 11.98
N SER A 145 2.87 -28.74 12.69
CA SER A 145 1.81 -27.83 12.21
C SER A 145 2.21 -26.34 12.22
N LYS A 146 1.27 -25.43 11.89
CA LYS A 146 1.49 -23.97 11.85
C LYS A 146 1.85 -23.39 13.22
N ILE A 147 2.75 -22.40 13.23
CA ILE A 147 3.15 -21.65 14.44
C ILE A 147 2.67 -20.20 14.32
N GLY A 148 2.08 -19.66 15.39
CA GLY A 148 1.84 -18.22 15.55
C GLY A 148 3.03 -17.57 16.26
N LEU A 149 3.55 -16.47 15.73
CA LEU A 149 4.66 -15.72 16.29
C LEU A 149 4.17 -14.32 16.66
N ILE A 150 4.34 -13.89 17.91
CA ILE A 150 4.00 -12.53 18.37
C ILE A 150 5.25 -11.89 18.94
N HIS A 151 5.74 -10.81 18.35
CA HIS A 151 7.03 -10.22 18.71
C HIS A 151 6.84 -8.83 19.32
N PHE A 152 7.15 -8.70 20.60
CA PHE A 152 7.25 -7.45 21.35
C PHE A 152 8.68 -6.89 21.23
N CYS A 153 8.85 -5.81 20.46
CA CYS A 153 10.16 -5.27 20.09
C CYS A 153 10.31 -3.78 20.49
N TYR A 154 11.49 -3.42 20.99
CA TYR A 154 11.84 -2.10 21.53
C TYR A 154 12.99 -1.40 20.79
N SER A 155 13.72 -2.08 19.89
CA SER A 155 14.82 -1.51 19.12
C SER A 155 14.81 -1.93 17.64
N ASN A 156 15.64 -1.27 16.83
CA ASN A 156 15.85 -1.64 15.44
C ASN A 156 16.66 -2.94 15.34
N SER A 157 15.97 -4.05 15.16
CA SER A 157 16.58 -5.36 14.95
C SER A 157 16.89 -5.62 13.47
N VAL A 158 18.03 -6.25 13.16
CA VAL A 158 18.49 -6.57 11.79
C VAL A 158 18.82 -8.06 11.69
N CYS A 159 18.46 -8.70 10.56
CA CYS A 159 18.85 -10.07 10.23
C CYS A 159 19.44 -10.09 8.83
N GLU A 160 20.65 -10.63 8.66
CA GLU A 160 21.37 -10.63 7.37
C GLU A 160 20.81 -11.64 6.36
N GLN A 161 20.01 -12.64 6.79
CA GLN A 161 19.48 -13.71 5.92
C GLN A 161 18.00 -14.06 6.16
N PRO A 162 17.05 -13.12 6.04
CA PRO A 162 15.64 -13.35 6.36
C PRO A 162 14.93 -14.38 5.45
N HIS A 163 15.45 -14.61 4.25
CA HIS A 163 14.85 -15.44 3.20
C HIS A 163 15.08 -16.94 3.32
N GLN A 164 16.09 -17.37 4.08
CA GLN A 164 16.30 -18.79 4.38
C GLN A 164 15.44 -19.27 5.57
N MET A 165 14.65 -18.38 6.18
CA MET A 165 14.18 -18.54 7.56
C MET A 165 12.66 -18.58 7.75
N LEU A 166 11.84 -18.29 6.73
CA LEU A 166 10.38 -18.45 6.80
C LEU A 166 9.87 -19.24 5.59
N ASN A 167 9.81 -20.57 5.74
CA ASN A 167 9.02 -21.45 4.87
C ASN A 167 7.56 -21.46 5.35
N ASP A 168 6.61 -21.33 4.42
CA ASP A 168 5.13 -21.54 4.37
C ASP A 168 4.27 -21.98 5.59
N GLN A 169 4.70 -21.84 6.85
CA GLN A 169 3.96 -22.37 8.02
C GLN A 169 3.99 -21.47 9.27
N TYR A 170 4.22 -20.17 9.11
CA TYR A 170 4.24 -19.21 10.22
C TYR A 170 3.25 -18.07 10.00
N ASP A 171 2.44 -17.75 11.01
CA ASP A 171 1.66 -16.52 11.09
C ASP A 171 2.40 -15.56 12.04
N TYR A 172 2.99 -14.47 11.53
CA TYR A 172 3.87 -13.57 12.29
C TYR A 172 3.27 -12.19 12.54
N TYR A 173 3.34 -11.74 13.79
CA TYR A 173 2.79 -10.48 14.30
C TYR A 173 3.88 -9.74 15.07
N CYS A 174 4.11 -8.45 14.79
CA CYS A 174 5.06 -7.61 15.54
C CYS A 174 4.33 -6.45 16.25
N LEU A 175 4.73 -6.17 17.49
CA LEU A 175 4.18 -5.16 18.38
C LEU A 175 5.33 -4.30 18.90
N MET A 176 5.30 -3.00 18.57
CA MET A 176 6.35 -2.04 18.90
C MET A 176 5.94 -1.13 20.07
N PHE A 177 6.91 -0.71 20.89
CA PHE A 177 6.66 0.10 22.10
C PHE A 177 7.25 1.53 22.09
N ASN A 178 8.07 1.93 21.11
CA ASN A 178 8.74 3.25 21.06
C ASN A 178 8.78 3.87 19.65
N ASP A 179 8.87 5.21 19.57
CA ASP A 179 9.17 5.98 18.35
C ASP A 179 10.68 5.90 18.01
N ILE A 180 11.04 5.15 16.97
CA ILE A 180 12.45 4.91 16.62
C ILE A 180 12.72 5.28 15.16
N GLN A 181 13.86 5.97 14.91
CA GLN A 181 14.35 6.28 13.57
C GLN A 181 14.98 5.04 12.90
N HIS A 182 14.52 4.71 11.70
CA HIS A 182 14.86 3.49 10.96
C HIS A 182 15.99 3.70 9.93
N PRO A 183 17.00 2.80 9.80
CA PRO A 183 17.92 2.79 8.66
C PRO A 183 17.39 2.09 7.38
N TYR A 184 16.79 0.88 7.39
CA TYR A 184 16.12 0.29 6.18
C TYR A 184 15.07 -0.85 6.38
N ARG A 185 13.87 -0.66 5.80
CA ARG A 185 12.89 -1.54 5.07
C ARG A 185 11.92 -2.46 5.88
N SER A 186 10.58 -2.28 5.75
CA SER A 186 9.46 -2.78 6.61
C SER A 186 8.30 -3.53 5.89
N ILE A 187 7.53 -4.35 6.68
CA ILE A 187 6.32 -5.24 6.46
C ILE A 187 6.41 -6.82 6.67
N PRO A 188 5.48 -7.51 7.39
CA PRO A 188 4.15 -7.08 7.81
C PRO A 188 3.85 -7.15 9.32
N PHE A 189 2.80 -6.40 9.66
CA PHE A 189 2.13 -6.22 10.96
C PHE A 189 2.91 -5.44 12.02
N VAL A 190 2.63 -4.13 12.08
CA VAL A 190 2.78 -3.25 13.24
C VAL A 190 1.40 -2.60 13.44
N LYS A 191 0.67 -2.98 14.50
CA LYS A 191 -0.46 -2.17 15.02
C LYS A 191 0.11 -1.32 16.15
N ASN A 192 0.14 -0.01 15.96
CA ASN A 192 0.73 0.94 16.89
C ASN A 192 -0.29 1.16 18.03
N PHE A 193 -0.03 0.58 19.20
CA PHE A 193 -1.01 0.49 20.31
C PHE A 193 -1.13 1.78 21.15
N PHE A 194 -0.47 2.89 20.78
CA PHE A 194 -0.51 4.15 21.54
C PHE A 194 -0.45 5.39 20.63
N ALA A 195 -1.16 6.45 21.03
CA ALA A 195 -1.39 7.66 20.25
C ALA A 195 -0.14 8.54 19.99
N SER A 196 -0.09 9.09 18.76
CA SER A 196 0.69 10.21 18.18
C SER A 196 2.07 9.97 17.51
N PRO A 197 2.44 10.79 16.48
CA PRO A 197 3.22 10.40 15.29
C PRO A 197 4.56 11.17 15.14
N PRO A 198 5.24 11.20 13.97
CA PRO A 198 5.50 10.19 12.93
C PRO A 198 7.03 9.90 12.84
N PHE A 199 7.51 8.92 12.06
CA PHE A 199 8.62 9.09 11.10
C PHE A 199 9.06 7.75 10.48
N LEU A 200 9.16 7.79 9.16
CA LEU A 200 10.09 7.05 8.29
C LEU A 200 9.78 5.58 7.96
N ASN A 201 9.11 5.48 6.81
CA ASN A 201 9.37 4.63 5.63
C ASN A 201 10.11 3.35 5.84
N SER A 202 9.70 2.33 5.06
CA SER A 202 10.58 1.75 4.04
C SER A 202 10.06 0.50 3.27
N MET A 203 10.25 0.47 1.95
CA MET A 203 9.95 -0.64 1.01
C MET A 203 10.48 -2.03 1.43
N PHE A 204 9.66 -3.06 1.67
CA PHE A 204 10.21 -4.43 1.59
C PHE A 204 10.40 -4.89 0.15
N SER A 205 11.66 -5.19 -0.16
CA SER A 205 12.01 -6.25 -1.09
C SER A 205 11.79 -7.57 -0.36
N ARG A 206 10.63 -8.20 -0.55
CA ARG A 206 10.51 -9.63 -0.24
C ARG A 206 11.53 -10.36 -1.11
N CYS A 207 12.37 -11.14 -0.46
CA CYS A 207 13.24 -12.07 -1.15
C CYS A 207 12.36 -13.01 -1.98
N PHE A 208 12.63 -13.02 -3.27
CA PHE A 208 12.02 -13.91 -4.23
C PHE A 208 12.51 -15.33 -3.93
N SER A 209 11.82 -16.07 -3.08
CA SER A 209 12.05 -17.51 -2.89
C SER A 209 10.81 -18.35 -3.15
N ASP A 210 9.84 -17.82 -3.88
CA ASP A 210 8.91 -18.67 -4.60
C ASP A 210 9.59 -19.11 -5.88
N GLU A 211 9.69 -20.41 -6.10
CA GLU A 211 10.05 -20.99 -7.40
C GLU A 211 9.24 -20.29 -8.49
N CYS A 212 9.92 -19.47 -9.31
CA CYS A 212 9.31 -18.92 -10.50
C CYS A 212 9.22 -20.05 -11.52
N TYR A 213 8.15 -20.84 -11.48
CA TYR A 213 7.86 -21.90 -12.45
C TYR A 213 7.53 -21.36 -13.86
N SER A 214 7.78 -20.08 -14.11
CA SER A 214 7.68 -19.51 -15.44
C SER A 214 8.76 -20.12 -16.32
N ARG A 215 8.37 -20.61 -17.49
CA ARG A 215 9.26 -21.18 -18.50
C ARG A 215 10.35 -20.20 -18.97
N TYR A 216 10.21 -18.92 -18.64
CA TYR A 216 11.03 -17.79 -19.11
C TYR A 216 11.84 -17.13 -18.00
N CYS A 217 11.79 -17.70 -16.80
CA CYS A 217 12.50 -17.22 -15.64
C CYS A 217 13.50 -18.30 -15.22
N HIS A 218 14.76 -17.95 -15.15
CA HIS A 218 15.83 -18.86 -14.73
C HIS A 218 16.45 -18.35 -13.44
N PHE A 219 16.68 -19.26 -12.50
CA PHE A 219 17.40 -18.92 -11.29
C PHE A 219 18.90 -19.04 -11.55
N ASN A 220 19.60 -17.91 -11.55
CA ASN A 220 21.02 -17.81 -11.85
C ASN A 220 21.72 -16.97 -10.77
N ASN A 221 22.80 -17.48 -10.18
CA ASN A 221 23.60 -16.80 -9.16
C ASN A 221 22.78 -16.17 -8.00
N GLY A 222 21.73 -16.84 -7.53
CA GLY A 222 20.91 -16.36 -6.42
C GLY A 222 19.79 -15.38 -6.82
N ASN A 223 19.63 -15.08 -8.12
CA ASN A 223 18.61 -14.17 -8.62
C ASN A 223 17.79 -14.80 -9.75
N TYR A 224 16.53 -14.37 -9.88
CA TYR A 224 15.68 -14.71 -11.01
C TYR A 224 15.95 -13.79 -12.19
N GLU A 225 16.46 -14.35 -13.27
CA GLU A 225 16.70 -13.69 -14.55
C GLU A 225 15.56 -14.00 -15.52
N TRP A 226 14.95 -12.96 -16.07
CA TRP A 226 13.85 -13.08 -17.02
C TRP A 226 14.36 -12.89 -18.45
N LEU A 227 14.10 -13.87 -19.30
CA LEU A 227 14.31 -13.72 -20.74
C LEU A 227 13.24 -12.79 -21.30
N THR A 228 13.67 -11.70 -21.95
CA THR A 228 12.77 -10.70 -22.55
C THR A 228 12.99 -10.58 -24.04
N THR A 229 11.94 -10.18 -24.77
CA THR A 229 12.03 -9.85 -26.19
C THR A 229 11.45 -8.48 -26.47
N LYS A 230 12.12 -7.70 -27.32
CA LYS A 230 11.58 -6.45 -27.86
C LYS A 230 10.74 -6.67 -29.12
N LYS A 231 10.71 -7.90 -29.66
CA LYS A 231 9.94 -8.22 -30.86
C LYS A 231 8.47 -8.35 -30.49
N LYS A 232 7.62 -7.50 -31.07
CA LYS A 232 6.17 -7.65 -30.98
C LYS A 232 5.71 -8.94 -31.68
N PRO A 233 4.91 -9.80 -31.03
CA PRO A 233 4.38 -11.03 -31.62
C PRO A 233 3.22 -10.71 -32.58
N LYS A 234 2.90 -11.67 -33.46
CA LYS A 234 1.62 -11.68 -34.20
C LYS A 234 0.57 -12.44 -33.39
N PHE A 235 -0.71 -12.10 -33.57
CA PHE A 235 -1.84 -12.81 -32.91
C PHE A 235 -1.73 -14.34 -32.94
N LYS A 236 -1.40 -14.91 -34.10
CA LYS A 236 -1.27 -16.36 -34.31
C LYS A 236 -0.09 -17.02 -33.60
N GLU A 237 0.83 -16.22 -33.06
CA GLU A 237 2.02 -16.65 -32.32
C GLU A 237 1.77 -16.62 -30.81
N CYS A 238 0.58 -16.19 -30.37
CA CYS A 238 0.22 -16.07 -28.95
C CYS A 238 -0.56 -17.31 -28.48
N GLU A 239 -0.36 -17.68 -27.21
CA GLU A 239 -1.10 -18.75 -26.53
C GLU A 239 -2.47 -18.22 -26.08
N CYS A 240 -3.54 -18.96 -26.36
CA CYS A 240 -4.90 -18.57 -25.99
C CYS A 240 -5.24 -19.04 -24.56
N HIS A 241 -5.61 -18.10 -23.70
CA HIS A 241 -6.06 -18.35 -22.33
C HIS A 241 -7.54 -18.02 -22.18
N HIS A 242 -8.28 -18.91 -21.53
CA HIS A 242 -9.70 -18.75 -21.23
C HIS A 242 -9.88 -18.26 -19.79
N GLY A 243 -10.90 -17.45 -19.54
CA GLY A 243 -11.07 -16.89 -18.21
C GLY A 243 -12.29 -16.01 -18.03
N ILE A 244 -12.25 -15.27 -16.94
CA ILE A 244 -13.27 -14.31 -16.52
C ILE A 244 -12.59 -12.96 -16.36
N PHE A 245 -13.02 -11.98 -17.15
CA PHE A 245 -12.68 -10.58 -16.92
C PHE A 245 -13.42 -10.09 -15.69
N VAL A 246 -12.75 -9.27 -14.89
CA VAL A 246 -13.30 -8.64 -13.69
C VAL A 246 -13.00 -7.15 -13.76
N ASP A 247 -14.05 -6.38 -13.99
CA ASP A 247 -14.03 -4.93 -13.96
C ASP A 247 -14.50 -4.46 -12.58
N LEU A 248 -13.56 -4.36 -11.63
CA LEU A 248 -13.83 -3.88 -10.28
C LEU A 248 -14.41 -2.46 -10.32
N GLN A 249 -15.40 -2.22 -9.48
CA GLN A 249 -16.12 -0.96 -9.37
C GLN A 249 -15.97 -0.40 -7.96
N GLN A 250 -15.80 0.91 -7.89
CA GLN A 250 -15.56 1.65 -6.66
C GLN A 250 -16.43 2.91 -6.66
N ASN A 251 -17.05 3.21 -5.52
CA ASN A 251 -17.59 4.53 -5.26
C ASN A 251 -16.43 5.46 -4.88
N GLU A 252 -16.49 6.73 -5.29
CA GLU A 252 -15.44 7.78 -5.32
C GLU A 252 -14.27 7.74 -4.31
N THR A 253 -14.42 7.14 -3.11
CA THR A 253 -13.40 7.04 -2.06
C THR A 253 -13.37 5.70 -1.29
N GLU A 254 -14.18 4.70 -1.68
CA GLU A 254 -14.34 3.44 -0.94
C GLU A 254 -13.53 2.29 -1.56
N CYS A 255 -13.17 1.24 -0.83
CA CYS A 255 -12.58 0.07 -1.49
C CYS A 255 -13.59 -0.56 -2.48
N PRO A 256 -13.14 -1.19 -3.58
CA PRO A 256 -14.04 -1.90 -4.48
C PRO A 256 -14.84 -2.97 -3.72
N GLU A 257 -16.17 -2.93 -3.82
CA GLU A 257 -17.05 -3.90 -3.15
C GLU A 257 -17.58 -4.97 -4.13
N PHE A 258 -17.63 -4.64 -5.42
CA PHE A 258 -18.12 -5.52 -6.47
C PHE A 258 -17.34 -5.33 -7.78
N GLY A 259 -17.45 -6.30 -8.67
CA GLY A 259 -16.95 -6.22 -10.04
C GLY A 259 -17.99 -6.68 -11.05
N ILE A 260 -17.90 -6.13 -12.26
CA ILE A 260 -18.65 -6.66 -13.41
C ILE A 260 -17.80 -7.76 -14.04
N CYS A 261 -18.32 -8.98 -14.00
CA CYS A 261 -17.63 -10.19 -14.42
C CYS A 261 -18.25 -10.76 -15.70
N TYR A 262 -17.43 -11.12 -16.67
CA TYR A 262 -17.85 -11.79 -17.90
C TYR A 262 -16.77 -12.73 -18.41
N SER A 263 -17.18 -13.81 -19.07
CA SER A 263 -16.28 -14.79 -19.65
C SER A 263 -15.64 -14.23 -20.91
N GLY A 264 -14.37 -14.54 -21.11
CA GLY A 264 -13.63 -14.10 -22.29
C GLY A 264 -12.36 -14.89 -22.49
N GLU A 265 -11.56 -14.44 -23.44
CA GLU A 265 -10.28 -15.06 -23.79
C GLU A 265 -9.26 -13.96 -24.08
N ILE A 266 -8.00 -14.23 -23.75
CA ILE A 266 -6.84 -13.38 -24.06
C ILE A 266 -5.79 -14.24 -24.72
N ASN A 267 -5.04 -13.66 -25.65
CA ASN A 267 -3.95 -14.32 -26.35
C ASN A 267 -2.64 -13.69 -25.90
N ILE A 268 -1.79 -14.45 -25.21
CA ILE A 268 -0.59 -13.94 -24.54
C ILE A 268 0.66 -14.31 -25.34
N ALA A 269 1.59 -13.37 -25.50
CA ALA A 269 2.90 -13.66 -26.05
C ALA A 269 3.66 -14.66 -25.18
N ASP A 270 4.46 -15.53 -25.82
CA ASP A 270 5.32 -16.45 -25.08
C ASP A 270 6.34 -15.71 -24.19
N PHE A 271 6.93 -14.62 -24.66
CA PHE A 271 7.98 -13.92 -23.93
C PHE A 271 7.51 -12.55 -23.42
N PRO A 272 7.87 -12.16 -22.18
CA PRO A 272 7.63 -10.82 -21.70
C PRO A 272 8.50 -9.81 -22.47
N PHE A 273 8.01 -8.59 -22.62
CA PHE A 273 8.79 -7.49 -23.20
C PHE A 273 9.36 -6.55 -22.13
N GLY A 274 8.79 -6.57 -20.92
CA GLY A 274 9.18 -5.69 -19.82
C GLY A 274 9.15 -6.40 -18.47
N VAL A 275 10.12 -6.07 -17.63
CA VAL A 275 10.26 -6.62 -16.27
C VAL A 275 10.42 -5.43 -15.33
N GLY A 276 9.38 -5.16 -14.54
CA GLY A 276 9.40 -4.13 -13.51
C GLY A 276 9.97 -4.64 -12.18
N ALA A 277 9.82 -3.86 -11.11
CA ALA A 277 10.26 -4.26 -9.78
C ALA A 277 9.51 -5.50 -9.28
N VAL A 278 8.17 -5.50 -9.39
CA VAL A 278 7.28 -6.53 -8.83
C VAL A 278 6.47 -7.29 -9.87
N ARG A 279 6.34 -6.74 -11.09
CA ARG A 279 5.50 -7.29 -12.17
C ARG A 279 6.30 -7.50 -13.45
N VAL A 280 5.85 -8.43 -14.26
CA VAL A 280 6.32 -8.66 -15.64
C VAL A 280 5.20 -8.32 -16.61
N ALA A 281 5.55 -7.84 -17.81
CA ALA A 281 4.61 -7.38 -18.83
C ALA A 281 4.81 -8.14 -20.15
N PHE A 282 3.70 -8.58 -20.71
CA PHE A 282 3.60 -9.32 -21.97
C PHE A 282 2.77 -8.53 -22.97
N HIS A 283 3.15 -8.64 -24.25
CA HIS A 283 2.24 -8.29 -25.32
C HIS A 283 1.13 -9.34 -25.39
N GLY A 284 -0.05 -8.93 -25.82
CA GLY A 284 -1.13 -9.86 -26.08
C GLY A 284 -2.22 -9.24 -26.93
N PHE A 285 -3.28 -10.01 -27.13
CA PHE A 285 -4.44 -9.60 -27.90
C PHE A 285 -5.73 -10.06 -27.25
N ASP A 286 -6.77 -9.24 -27.35
CA ASP A 286 -8.15 -9.66 -27.02
C ASP A 286 -8.77 -10.51 -28.15
N MET A 287 -10.04 -10.89 -27.99
CA MET A 287 -10.78 -11.69 -28.98
C MET A 287 -11.00 -10.99 -30.32
N ASP A 288 -11.05 -9.66 -30.30
CA ASP A 288 -11.22 -8.82 -31.49
C ASP A 288 -9.87 -8.50 -32.16
N LYS A 289 -8.78 -9.10 -31.65
CA LYS A 289 -7.39 -8.93 -32.10
C LYS A 289 -6.85 -7.52 -31.85
N ASN A 290 -7.42 -6.77 -30.92
CA ASN A 290 -6.83 -5.53 -30.46
C ASN A 290 -5.63 -5.83 -29.57
N GLU A 291 -4.57 -5.04 -29.70
CA GLU A 291 -3.40 -5.16 -28.81
C GLU A 291 -3.78 -4.82 -27.37
N ILE A 292 -3.33 -5.66 -26.43
CA ILE A 292 -3.43 -5.44 -24.98
C ILE A 292 -2.08 -5.70 -24.33
N ILE A 293 -1.87 -5.12 -23.15
CA ILE A 293 -0.74 -5.40 -22.28
C ILE A 293 -1.23 -6.21 -21.10
N ILE A 294 -0.53 -7.30 -20.84
CA ILE A 294 -0.89 -8.28 -19.83
C ILE A 294 0.23 -8.30 -18.81
N LYS A 295 -0.09 -8.02 -17.54
CA LYS A 295 0.88 -8.02 -16.46
C LYS A 295 0.53 -9.06 -15.41
N GLN A 296 1.54 -9.62 -14.78
CA GLN A 296 1.39 -10.46 -13.59
C GLN A 296 2.49 -10.13 -12.59
N PHE A 297 2.28 -10.50 -11.33
CA PHE A 297 3.37 -10.53 -10.36
C PHE A 297 4.44 -11.55 -10.78
N LYS A 298 5.69 -11.33 -10.36
CA LYS A 298 6.82 -12.16 -10.76
C LYS A 298 6.70 -13.64 -10.33
N THR A 299 6.03 -13.93 -9.21
CA THR A 299 5.86 -15.30 -8.72
C THR A 299 4.40 -15.62 -8.44
N LYS A 300 4.03 -16.90 -8.58
CA LYS A 300 2.63 -17.39 -8.58
C LYS A 300 1.92 -17.21 -7.23
N ASN A 301 2.65 -16.97 -6.15
CA ASN A 301 2.13 -16.72 -4.80
C ASN A 301 2.72 -15.45 -4.16
N MET A 302 3.34 -14.58 -4.97
CA MET A 302 4.01 -13.36 -4.47
C MET A 302 3.09 -12.54 -3.56
N MET A 303 1.81 -12.50 -3.94
CA MET A 303 0.77 -11.65 -3.39
C MET A 303 -0.55 -12.40 -3.24
N GLY A 304 -1.31 -12.05 -2.20
CA GLY A 304 -2.70 -12.46 -2.04
C GLY A 304 -3.64 -11.76 -3.03
N PHE A 305 -4.90 -12.19 -3.05
CA PHE A 305 -5.93 -11.59 -3.92
C PHE A 305 -6.15 -10.11 -3.60
N GLU A 306 -6.02 -9.76 -2.31
CA GLU A 306 -6.15 -8.41 -1.78
C GLU A 306 -5.18 -7.43 -2.43
N SER A 307 -3.96 -7.87 -2.80
CA SER A 307 -3.02 -7.00 -3.52
C SER A 307 -3.47 -6.66 -4.94
N TYR A 308 -4.21 -7.55 -5.61
CA TYR A 308 -4.81 -7.25 -6.91
C TYR A 308 -5.94 -6.24 -6.77
N VAL A 309 -6.78 -6.40 -5.75
CA VAL A 309 -7.86 -5.45 -5.42
C VAL A 309 -7.28 -4.08 -5.10
N ASP A 310 -6.30 -3.99 -4.22
CA ASP A 310 -5.65 -2.72 -3.84
C ASP A 310 -4.98 -2.02 -5.03
N THR A 311 -4.33 -2.79 -5.91
CA THR A 311 -3.71 -2.22 -7.13
C THR A 311 -4.76 -1.59 -8.04
N VAL A 312 -5.90 -2.26 -8.25
CA VAL A 312 -6.99 -1.72 -9.07
C VAL A 312 -7.69 -0.56 -8.37
N ALA A 313 -7.93 -0.64 -7.06
CA ALA A 313 -8.51 0.42 -6.25
C ALA A 313 -7.69 1.73 -6.33
N MET A 314 -6.37 1.62 -6.18
CA MET A 314 -5.47 2.77 -6.38
C MET A 314 -5.61 3.36 -7.77
N HIS A 315 -5.74 2.50 -8.78
CA HIS A 315 -5.86 2.93 -10.18
C HIS A 315 -7.17 3.69 -10.42
N LEU A 316 -8.29 3.18 -9.88
CA LEU A 316 -9.60 3.83 -9.91
C LEU A 316 -9.57 5.18 -9.18
N GLN A 317 -8.91 5.25 -8.02
CA GLN A 317 -8.70 6.50 -7.28
C GLN A 317 -7.91 7.52 -8.12
N CYS A 318 -6.87 7.08 -8.82
CA CYS A 318 -6.08 7.95 -9.68
C CYS A 318 -6.90 8.49 -10.86
N GLN A 319 -7.72 7.64 -11.48
CA GLN A 319 -8.67 8.07 -12.51
C GLN A 319 -9.66 9.09 -11.96
N TYR A 320 -10.24 8.86 -10.79
CA TYR A 320 -11.16 9.80 -10.16
C TYR A 320 -10.50 11.17 -9.92
N ILE A 321 -9.31 11.20 -9.31
CA ILE A 321 -8.58 12.43 -9.02
C ILE A 321 -8.17 13.18 -10.30
N SER A 322 -7.84 12.46 -11.39
CA SER A 322 -7.57 13.08 -12.68
C SER A 322 -8.77 13.85 -13.25
N ARG A 323 -9.99 13.35 -13.03
CA ARG A 323 -11.23 14.04 -13.43
C ARG A 323 -11.53 15.24 -12.54
N LEU A 324 -11.28 15.12 -11.24
CA LEU A 324 -11.38 16.27 -10.32
C LEU A 324 -10.38 17.37 -10.68
N PHE A 325 -9.18 17.01 -11.13
CA PHE A 325 -8.17 17.97 -11.59
C PHE A 325 -8.64 18.76 -12.80
N GLU A 326 -9.19 18.08 -13.83
CA GLU A 326 -9.77 18.76 -15.01
C GLU A 326 -10.95 19.67 -14.61
N SER A 327 -11.80 19.20 -13.70
CA SER A 327 -12.97 19.96 -13.21
C SER A 327 -12.56 21.20 -12.42
N TYR A 328 -11.57 21.07 -11.53
CA TYR A 328 -11.02 22.17 -10.75
C TYR A 328 -10.39 23.26 -11.63
N ILE A 329 -9.58 22.85 -12.62
CA ILE A 329 -8.99 23.77 -13.59
C ILE A 329 -10.09 24.48 -14.39
N SER A 330 -11.15 23.77 -14.81
CA SER A 330 -12.27 24.36 -15.54
C SER A 330 -12.98 25.46 -14.72
N LEU A 331 -13.17 25.25 -13.42
CA LEU A 331 -13.78 26.24 -12.53
C LEU A 331 -12.89 27.47 -12.34
N LEU A 332 -11.58 27.29 -12.20
CA LEU A 332 -10.63 28.40 -12.13
C LEU A 332 -10.60 29.22 -13.44
N LYS A 333 -10.75 28.56 -14.60
CA LYS A 333 -10.85 29.25 -15.91
C LYS A 333 -12.09 30.13 -16.04
N GLU A 334 -13.15 29.85 -15.28
CA GLU A 334 -14.35 30.68 -15.19
C GLU A 334 -14.20 31.86 -14.22
N GLY A 335 -13.02 32.02 -13.60
CA GLY A 335 -12.71 33.12 -12.70
C GLY A 335 -13.05 32.88 -11.24
N LYS A 336 -13.47 31.66 -10.86
CA LYS A 336 -13.64 31.31 -9.44
C LYS A 336 -12.29 31.29 -8.71
N THR A 337 -12.25 31.69 -7.45
CA THR A 337 -11.05 31.54 -6.59
C THR A 337 -11.04 30.19 -5.87
N ASN A 338 -9.91 29.79 -5.29
CA ASN A 338 -9.85 28.53 -4.53
C ASN A 338 -10.75 28.54 -3.28
N GLU A 339 -11.05 29.70 -2.69
CA GLU A 339 -11.93 29.82 -1.52
C GLU A 339 -13.40 29.68 -1.88
N GLU A 340 -13.75 29.97 -3.14
CA GLU A 340 -15.11 29.85 -3.66
C GLU A 340 -15.43 28.44 -4.15
N ILE A 341 -14.41 27.67 -4.57
CA ILE A 341 -14.60 26.33 -5.11
C ILE A 341 -14.73 25.31 -3.97
N THR A 342 -15.93 24.74 -3.83
CA THR A 342 -16.17 23.63 -2.91
C THR A 342 -16.00 22.27 -3.59
N MET A 343 -15.85 21.20 -2.80
CA MET A 343 -15.86 19.83 -3.34
C MET A 343 -17.15 19.49 -4.10
N LEU A 344 -18.29 20.09 -3.72
CA LEU A 344 -19.56 19.90 -4.43
C LEU A 344 -19.52 20.55 -5.81
N ASP A 345 -18.94 21.75 -5.94
CA ASP A 345 -18.76 22.40 -7.24
C ASP A 345 -17.91 21.55 -8.18
N ILE A 346 -16.80 21.00 -7.67
CA ILE A 346 -15.87 20.18 -8.47
C ILE A 346 -16.57 18.90 -8.94
N ARG A 347 -17.34 18.24 -8.06
CA ARG A 347 -18.11 17.02 -8.41
C ARG A 347 -19.21 17.31 -9.43
N ALA A 348 -19.98 18.38 -9.24
CA ALA A 348 -21.00 18.79 -10.19
C ALA A 348 -20.38 19.10 -11.56
N ARG A 349 -19.25 19.81 -11.60
CA ARG A 349 -18.52 20.09 -12.85
C ARG A 349 -17.96 18.82 -13.49
N LYS A 350 -17.49 17.85 -12.70
CA LYS A 350 -17.08 16.53 -13.22
C LYS A 350 -18.23 15.86 -13.96
N GLU A 351 -19.40 15.78 -13.35
CA GLU A 351 -20.60 15.16 -13.96
C GLU A 351 -21.03 15.89 -15.24
N GLU A 352 -21.01 17.23 -15.22
CA GLU A 352 -21.28 18.07 -16.39
C GLU A 352 -20.31 17.75 -17.55
N LEU A 353 -19.01 17.74 -17.28
CA LEU A 353 -17.98 17.43 -18.28
C LEU A 353 -18.08 15.98 -18.79
N GLU A 354 -18.43 15.02 -17.93
CA GLU A 354 -18.67 13.63 -18.32
C GLU A 354 -19.88 13.50 -19.26
N SER A 355 -20.96 14.25 -19.00
CA SER A 355 -22.16 14.26 -19.85
C SER A 355 -21.92 14.94 -21.21
N ASN A 356 -21.13 16.01 -21.23
CA ASN A 356 -20.86 16.81 -22.43
C ASN A 356 -19.81 16.19 -23.37
N LYS A 357 -19.08 15.14 -22.96
CA LYS A 357 -18.13 14.39 -23.84
C LYS A 357 -18.78 13.79 -25.10
N THR A 358 -20.10 13.77 -25.21
CA THR A 358 -20.84 13.33 -26.42
C THR A 358 -21.20 14.46 -27.40
N ARG A 359 -20.80 15.71 -27.14
CA ARG A 359 -21.00 16.84 -28.06
C ARG A 359 -19.68 17.54 -28.33
N THR A 360 -19.10 17.30 -29.50
CA THR A 360 -18.01 18.12 -30.04
C THR A 360 -18.53 19.50 -30.39
N THR A 361 -17.90 20.54 -29.86
CA THR A 361 -18.01 21.90 -30.41
C THR A 361 -16.69 22.64 -30.35
N GLU A 362 -16.63 23.60 -31.28
CA GLU A 362 -15.50 24.20 -31.97
C GLU A 362 -14.67 25.21 -31.16
N ASN A 363 -13.53 25.55 -31.78
CA ASN A 363 -12.50 26.48 -31.32
C ASN A 363 -13.02 27.89 -31.04
N GLU A 364 -12.75 28.39 -29.84
CA GLU A 364 -12.63 29.83 -29.57
C GLU A 364 -11.17 30.14 -29.22
N GLU A 365 -10.52 30.99 -30.03
CA GLU A 365 -9.24 31.61 -29.67
C GLU A 365 -9.49 32.62 -28.54
N LYS A 366 -9.26 32.18 -27.30
CA LYS A 366 -9.12 33.05 -26.12
C LYS A 366 -7.64 33.27 -25.82
N GLU A 367 -7.31 34.46 -25.31
CA GLU A 367 -5.98 34.81 -24.81
C GLU A 367 -5.48 33.70 -23.87
N ARG A 368 -4.30 33.13 -24.16
CA ARG A 368 -3.76 31.98 -23.41
C ARG A 368 -3.48 32.38 -21.96
N ASN A 369 -4.36 31.98 -21.05
CA ASN A 369 -4.09 32.02 -19.62
C ASN A 369 -3.07 30.92 -19.26
N GLU A 370 -2.31 31.09 -18.17
CA GLU A 370 -1.40 30.05 -17.67
C GLU A 370 -2.12 28.71 -17.42
N LEU A 371 -3.40 28.76 -17.04
CA LEU A 371 -4.28 27.59 -16.89
C LEU A 371 -4.51 26.82 -18.20
N ASP A 372 -4.48 27.48 -19.36
CA ASP A 372 -4.62 26.81 -20.67
C ASP A 372 -3.37 26.04 -21.07
N SER A 373 -2.23 26.37 -20.44
CA SER A 373 -0.98 25.67 -20.67
C SER A 373 -0.90 24.36 -19.88
N ILE A 374 -1.75 24.15 -18.88
CA ILE A 374 -1.80 22.91 -18.10
C ILE A 374 -2.32 21.78 -18.97
N LYS A 375 -1.57 20.67 -18.98
CA LYS A 375 -1.86 19.51 -19.81
C LYS A 375 -2.90 18.63 -19.14
N LYS A 376 -3.71 17.94 -19.94
CA LYS A 376 -4.66 16.95 -19.42
C LYS A 376 -3.90 15.76 -18.84
N VAL A 377 -4.48 15.12 -17.83
CA VAL A 377 -3.93 13.94 -17.18
C VAL A 377 -5.00 12.87 -17.16
N THR A 378 -4.65 11.65 -17.56
CA THR A 378 -5.54 10.49 -17.42
C THR A 378 -4.75 9.24 -17.08
N PHE A 379 -5.41 8.28 -16.45
CA PHE A 379 -4.86 6.96 -16.18
C PHE A 379 -5.62 5.94 -17.01
N ILE A 380 -4.91 5.09 -17.74
CA ILE A 380 -5.53 4.06 -18.60
C ILE A 380 -6.35 3.08 -17.76
N PRO A 381 -7.42 2.46 -18.25
CA PRO A 381 -8.14 1.46 -17.45
C PRO A 381 -7.27 0.24 -17.09
N LEU A 382 -7.45 -0.28 -15.88
CA LEU A 382 -6.81 -1.51 -15.39
C LEU A 382 -7.89 -2.51 -14.98
N ARG A 383 -7.82 -3.72 -15.54
CA ARG A 383 -8.80 -4.79 -15.31
C ARG A 383 -8.11 -6.05 -14.82
N LEU A 384 -8.84 -6.95 -14.16
CA LEU A 384 -8.31 -8.28 -13.83
C LEU A 384 -8.85 -9.32 -14.82
N PHE A 385 -8.07 -10.35 -15.07
CA PHE A 385 -8.49 -11.56 -15.76
C PHE A 385 -8.12 -12.77 -14.93
N ILE A 386 -9.12 -13.55 -14.51
CA ILE A 386 -8.94 -14.77 -13.74
C ILE A 386 -8.98 -15.94 -14.72
N GLU A 387 -7.86 -16.64 -14.85
CA GLU A 387 -7.73 -17.76 -15.77
C GLU A 387 -8.57 -18.95 -15.29
N THR A 388 -9.38 -19.51 -16.18
CA THR A 388 -10.22 -20.69 -15.90
C THR A 388 -10.12 -21.68 -17.04
N PRO A 389 -10.12 -23.01 -16.78
CA PRO A 389 -10.11 -24.00 -17.85
C PRO A 389 -11.27 -23.79 -18.83
N ARG A 390 -11.03 -24.04 -20.12
CA ARG A 390 -12.05 -23.93 -21.18
C ARG A 390 -13.34 -24.68 -20.84
N THR A 391 -13.20 -25.83 -20.19
CA THR A 391 -14.28 -26.75 -19.79
C THR A 391 -15.01 -26.35 -18.51
N SER A 392 -14.56 -25.30 -17.83
CA SER A 392 -15.14 -24.85 -16.56
C SER A 392 -16.62 -24.50 -16.70
N SER A 393 -17.46 -25.07 -15.84
CA SER A 393 -18.87 -24.69 -15.72
C SER A 393 -19.05 -23.23 -15.31
N LEU A 394 -18.04 -22.65 -14.63
CA LEU A 394 -18.03 -21.25 -14.22
C LEU A 394 -18.12 -20.31 -15.44
N ARG A 395 -17.43 -20.61 -16.55
CA ARG A 395 -17.50 -19.78 -17.77
C ARG A 395 -18.92 -19.65 -18.29
N ARG A 396 -19.70 -20.73 -18.26
CA ARG A 396 -21.10 -20.72 -18.71
C ARG A 396 -21.98 -19.81 -17.85
N GLN A 397 -21.63 -19.63 -16.58
CA GLN A 397 -22.35 -18.72 -15.69
C GLN A 397 -22.08 -17.25 -16.01
N PHE A 398 -21.01 -16.93 -16.74
CA PHE A 398 -20.57 -15.57 -17.03
C PHE A 398 -20.56 -15.26 -18.54
N PHE A 399 -21.33 -15.99 -19.35
CA PHE A 399 -21.49 -15.60 -20.77
C PHE A 399 -22.03 -14.18 -20.89
N ASP A 400 -23.00 -13.83 -20.04
CA ASP A 400 -23.45 -12.46 -19.86
C ASP A 400 -22.70 -11.80 -18.71
N SER A 401 -22.57 -10.47 -18.78
CA SER A 401 -21.98 -9.67 -17.71
C SER A 401 -22.80 -9.76 -16.43
N LYS A 402 -22.15 -10.04 -15.29
CA LYS A 402 -22.78 -10.14 -13.99
C LYS A 402 -22.08 -9.29 -12.95
N LYS A 403 -22.85 -8.63 -12.08
CA LYS A 403 -22.34 -7.96 -10.90
C LYS A 403 -22.10 -9.00 -9.80
N ILE A 404 -20.86 -9.09 -9.31
CA ILE A 404 -20.41 -10.08 -8.33
C ILE A 404 -19.67 -9.36 -7.19
N SER A 405 -19.87 -9.80 -5.95
CA SER A 405 -19.14 -9.24 -4.81
C SER A 405 -17.65 -9.59 -4.84
N VAL A 406 -16.79 -8.74 -4.27
CA VAL A 406 -15.35 -9.00 -4.21
C VAL A 406 -15.03 -10.30 -3.47
N ASN A 407 -15.76 -10.63 -2.40
CA ASN A 407 -15.60 -11.91 -1.68
C ASN A 407 -15.94 -13.14 -2.56
N GLU A 408 -16.92 -13.02 -3.46
CA GLU A 408 -17.21 -14.08 -4.42
C GLU A 408 -16.14 -14.19 -5.50
N ILE A 409 -15.64 -13.05 -5.99
CA ILE A 409 -14.53 -13.00 -6.95
C ILE A 409 -13.27 -13.64 -6.33
N GLU A 410 -12.97 -13.35 -5.07
CA GLU A 410 -11.86 -13.95 -4.34
C GLU A 410 -11.99 -15.48 -4.30
N ARG A 411 -13.16 -16.00 -3.89
CA ARG A 411 -13.45 -17.45 -3.92
C ARG A 411 -13.29 -18.04 -5.31
N MET A 412 -13.68 -17.30 -6.36
CA MET A 412 -13.47 -17.69 -7.75
C MET A 412 -11.99 -17.64 -8.14
N ALA A 413 -11.16 -16.79 -7.54
CA ALA A 413 -9.75 -16.63 -7.85
C ALA A 413 -8.83 -17.65 -7.15
N VAL A 414 -9.27 -18.27 -6.04
CA VAL A 414 -8.46 -19.24 -5.28
C VAL A 414 -7.86 -20.31 -6.20
N GLY A 415 -6.53 -20.44 -6.12
CA GLY A 415 -5.73 -21.42 -6.86
C GLY A 415 -5.59 -21.15 -8.36
N LYS A 416 -6.05 -20.00 -8.86
CA LYS A 416 -6.01 -19.64 -10.28
C LYS A 416 -5.00 -18.54 -10.55
N THR A 417 -4.52 -18.48 -11.78
CA THR A 417 -3.68 -17.37 -12.23
C THR A 417 -4.53 -16.14 -12.45
N ILE A 418 -4.04 -14.99 -11.99
CA ILE A 418 -4.71 -13.70 -12.14
C ILE A 418 -3.77 -12.77 -12.89
N TRP A 419 -4.32 -12.08 -13.88
CA TRP A 419 -3.60 -11.18 -14.76
C TRP A 419 -4.20 -9.78 -14.66
N PHE A 420 -3.35 -8.76 -14.72
CA PHE A 420 -3.77 -7.40 -14.99
C PHE A 420 -3.80 -7.17 -16.49
N ILE A 421 -4.86 -6.53 -16.98
CA ILE A 421 -5.05 -6.20 -18.38
C ILE A 421 -5.19 -4.69 -18.50
N GLU A 422 -4.39 -4.11 -19.39
CA GLU A 422 -4.44 -2.69 -19.74
C GLU A 422 -4.24 -2.51 -21.26
N GLN A 423 -4.58 -1.33 -21.77
CA GLN A 423 -4.31 -0.98 -23.16
C GLN A 423 -2.83 -0.60 -23.36
N PRO A 424 -2.24 -0.85 -24.55
CA PRO A 424 -0.88 -0.43 -24.85
C PRO A 424 -0.77 1.09 -24.91
N LEU A 425 0.27 1.63 -24.28
CA LEU A 425 0.68 3.02 -24.44
C LEU A 425 1.58 3.15 -25.68
N VAL A 426 1.19 3.98 -26.64
CA VAL A 426 1.93 4.19 -27.89
C VAL A 426 2.69 5.51 -27.82
N GLY A 427 4.02 5.43 -27.69
CA GLY A 427 4.91 6.59 -27.72
C GLY A 427 6.12 6.42 -26.81
N SER A 428 6.82 7.54 -26.55
CA SER A 428 7.95 7.58 -25.63
C SER A 428 7.46 7.48 -24.18
N PHE A 429 7.70 6.34 -23.56
CA PHE A 429 7.38 6.11 -22.15
C PHE A 429 8.37 6.85 -21.26
N GLU A 430 7.87 7.65 -20.34
CA GLU A 430 8.63 8.49 -19.43
C GLU A 430 8.14 8.33 -18.00
N LYS A 431 9.07 8.35 -17.05
CA LYS A 431 8.78 8.41 -15.61
C LYS A 431 9.09 9.82 -15.12
N TYR A 432 8.07 10.54 -14.64
CA TYR A 432 8.16 11.96 -14.30
C TYR A 432 8.51 12.18 -12.83
N ASN A 433 7.98 11.34 -11.95
CA ASN A 433 8.41 11.21 -10.56
C ASN A 433 8.31 9.74 -10.11
N SER A 434 8.87 9.45 -8.94
CA SER A 434 8.78 8.13 -8.32
C SER A 434 8.01 8.16 -7.02
N ASN A 435 7.65 6.97 -6.53
CA ASN A 435 7.11 6.77 -5.19
C ASN A 435 8.13 6.96 -4.04
N ASN A 436 9.36 7.42 -4.33
CA ASN A 436 10.42 7.60 -3.34
C ASN A 436 11.21 8.91 -3.55
N SER A 437 10.51 10.00 -3.89
CA SER A 437 11.04 11.37 -4.09
C SER A 437 11.96 11.63 -5.28
N SER A 438 12.16 10.66 -6.17
CA SER A 438 12.92 10.93 -7.40
C SER A 438 12.09 11.79 -8.36
N VAL A 439 12.69 12.85 -8.89
CA VAL A 439 12.10 13.74 -9.88
C VAL A 439 12.93 13.66 -11.16
N ASN A 440 12.27 13.50 -12.30
CA ASN A 440 12.95 13.53 -13.59
C ASN A 440 13.26 14.98 -13.99
N TYR A 441 14.44 15.47 -13.62
CA TYR A 441 14.88 16.82 -13.97
C TYR A 441 15.32 16.96 -15.44
N CYS A 442 15.66 15.85 -16.12
CA CYS A 442 16.03 15.87 -17.54
C CYS A 442 14.82 16.15 -18.44
N ASN A 443 13.66 15.62 -18.07
CA ASN A 443 12.38 15.85 -18.74
C ASN A 443 11.34 16.34 -17.72
N TYR A 444 11.63 17.49 -17.10
CA TYR A 444 10.82 18.02 -16.02
C TYR A 444 9.43 18.44 -16.50
N SER A 445 8.39 17.81 -15.95
CA SER A 445 6.99 18.16 -16.23
C SER A 445 6.36 18.94 -15.08
N TYR A 446 6.12 20.24 -15.32
CA TYR A 446 5.39 21.10 -14.39
C TYR A 446 4.01 20.55 -14.05
N THR A 447 3.29 20.01 -15.05
CA THR A 447 1.95 19.45 -14.86
C THR A 447 1.98 18.22 -13.96
N MET A 448 2.97 17.33 -14.10
CA MET A 448 3.06 16.12 -13.28
C MET A 448 3.35 16.44 -11.82
N GLN A 449 4.29 17.34 -11.53
CA GLN A 449 4.55 17.74 -10.14
C GLN A 449 3.36 18.50 -9.53
N CYS A 450 2.70 19.33 -10.32
CA CYS A 450 1.48 20.03 -9.90
C CYS A 450 0.33 19.04 -9.64
N PHE A 451 0.16 18.02 -10.47
CA PHE A 451 -0.88 17.00 -10.30
C PHE A 451 -0.69 16.19 -9.00
N SER A 452 0.53 15.76 -8.70
CA SER A 452 0.83 15.13 -7.40
C SER A 452 0.47 16.06 -6.23
N HIS A 453 0.89 17.34 -6.25
CA HIS A 453 0.52 18.29 -5.20
C HIS A 453 -1.00 18.53 -5.12
N PHE A 454 -1.67 18.65 -6.26
CA PHE A 454 -3.12 18.79 -6.31
C PHE A 454 -3.83 17.58 -5.67
N SER A 455 -3.36 16.36 -5.90
CA SER A 455 -3.95 15.16 -5.30
C SER A 455 -3.91 15.19 -3.77
N TYR A 456 -2.86 15.77 -3.18
CA TYR A 456 -2.76 16.01 -1.74
C TYR A 456 -3.70 17.11 -1.25
N PHE A 457 -3.83 18.19 -2.02
CA PHE A 457 -4.77 19.25 -1.71
C PHE A 457 -6.23 18.77 -1.73
N ILE A 458 -6.65 18.14 -2.83
CA ILE A 458 -8.04 17.74 -3.06
C ILE A 458 -8.49 16.60 -2.13
N SER A 459 -7.55 15.76 -1.69
CA SER A 459 -7.80 14.71 -0.69
C SER A 459 -7.85 15.25 0.74
N SER A 460 -7.83 16.56 0.94
CA SER A 460 -7.74 17.21 2.25
C SER A 460 -6.56 16.68 3.06
N GLN A 461 -5.39 16.55 2.40
CA GLN A 461 -4.13 16.08 2.97
C GLN A 461 -4.10 14.59 3.33
N SER A 462 -5.12 13.82 2.92
CA SER A 462 -5.22 12.40 3.28
C SER A 462 -4.28 11.51 2.47
N PHE A 463 -4.04 11.83 1.19
CA PHE A 463 -3.14 11.04 0.35
C PHE A 463 -2.53 11.83 -0.79
N ILE A 464 -1.45 11.31 -1.37
CA ILE A 464 -0.82 11.86 -2.58
C ILE A 464 -0.62 10.77 -3.63
N ILE A 465 -0.78 11.12 -4.90
CA ILE A 465 -0.48 10.27 -6.05
C ILE A 465 0.95 10.55 -6.53
N THR A 466 1.77 9.52 -6.63
CA THR A 466 3.17 9.54 -7.09
C THR A 466 3.42 8.41 -8.09
N ASP A 467 4.68 8.16 -8.45
CA ASP A 467 5.07 7.21 -9.51
C ASP A 467 4.41 7.50 -10.86
N LEU A 468 4.27 8.80 -11.18
CA LEU A 468 3.64 9.25 -12.42
C LEU A 468 4.53 8.86 -13.61
N GLN A 469 4.05 7.92 -14.42
CA GLN A 469 4.77 7.37 -15.57
C GLN A 469 3.81 7.01 -16.70
N GLY A 470 4.25 7.19 -17.95
CA GLY A 470 3.43 6.93 -19.13
C GLY A 470 3.88 7.73 -20.35
N VAL A 471 2.95 8.05 -21.24
CA VAL A 471 3.21 8.70 -22.53
C VAL A 471 2.53 10.07 -22.58
N PHE A 472 3.22 11.06 -23.16
CA PHE A 472 2.62 12.34 -23.52
C PHE A 472 2.17 12.35 -24.97
N ARG A 473 0.85 12.40 -25.21
CA ARG A 473 0.24 12.59 -26.53
C ARG A 473 0.18 14.08 -26.85
N LYS A 474 1.10 14.53 -27.72
CA LYS A 474 1.23 15.94 -28.10
C LYS A 474 -0.02 16.49 -28.80
N GLU A 475 -0.63 15.68 -29.67
CA GLU A 475 -1.81 16.06 -30.47
C GLU A 475 -3.02 16.37 -29.58
N ASP A 476 -3.19 15.59 -28.52
CA ASP A 476 -4.30 15.73 -27.56
C ASP A 476 -3.93 16.58 -26.33
N ASN A 477 -2.68 17.06 -26.25
CA ASN A 477 -2.15 17.77 -25.08
C ASN A 477 -2.39 17.01 -23.75
N LEU A 478 -2.22 15.68 -23.80
CA LEU A 478 -2.67 14.71 -22.79
C LEU A 478 -1.53 13.80 -22.32
N TYR A 479 -1.40 13.66 -21.01
CA TYR A 479 -0.62 12.59 -20.39
C TYR A 479 -1.51 11.37 -20.16
N GLU A 480 -1.12 10.24 -20.75
CA GLU A 480 -1.70 8.92 -20.46
C GLU A 480 -0.76 8.14 -19.58
N LEU A 481 -1.19 7.88 -18.35
CA LEU A 481 -0.38 7.32 -17.30
C LEU A 481 -0.83 5.89 -16.94
N THR A 482 0.10 5.11 -16.41
CA THR A 482 -0.16 3.77 -15.85
C THR A 482 0.72 3.53 -14.62
N ASP A 483 0.38 2.48 -13.86
CA ASP A 483 1.13 2.02 -12.69
C ASP A 483 1.45 3.13 -11.65
N PRO A 484 0.48 3.96 -11.22
CA PRO A 484 0.73 4.96 -10.19
C PRO A 484 0.98 4.34 -8.82
N ALA A 485 1.54 5.14 -7.92
CA ALA A 485 1.56 4.87 -6.49
C ALA A 485 0.65 5.87 -5.74
N ILE A 486 0.08 5.43 -4.61
CA ILE A 486 -0.59 6.31 -3.65
C ILE A 486 0.12 6.17 -2.32
N HIS A 487 0.45 7.29 -1.70
CA HIS A 487 0.82 7.32 -0.28
C HIS A 487 -0.34 7.89 0.52
N HIS A 488 -0.81 7.15 1.51
CA HIS A 488 -1.97 7.52 2.32
C HIS A 488 -1.55 7.79 3.78
N GLN A 489 -2.15 8.76 4.46
CA GLN A 489 -1.81 9.11 5.85
C GLN A 489 -2.03 7.93 6.81
N PHE A 490 -3.03 7.09 6.50
CA PHE A 490 -3.30 5.82 7.17
C PHE A 490 -2.82 4.66 6.30
N LEU A 491 -1.84 3.89 6.80
CA LEU A 491 -1.28 2.73 6.07
C LEU A 491 -2.26 1.57 5.90
N SER A 492 -3.35 1.53 6.66
CA SER A 492 -4.44 0.56 6.48
C SER A 492 -5.11 0.67 5.10
N HIS A 493 -5.09 1.86 4.49
CA HIS A 493 -5.57 2.03 3.12
C HIS A 493 -4.50 1.59 2.13
N TYR A 494 -4.91 0.78 1.13
CA TYR A 494 -4.02 0.20 0.14
C TYR A 494 -2.85 -0.57 0.78
N PHE A 495 -3.11 -1.24 1.91
CA PHE A 495 -2.11 -1.90 2.74
C PHE A 495 -1.31 -2.97 1.96
N PHE A 496 -1.96 -3.64 1.02
CA PHE A 496 -1.37 -4.67 0.18
C PHE A 496 -0.72 -4.12 -1.09
N ALA A 497 -0.74 -2.79 -1.30
CA ALA A 497 0.02 -2.11 -2.33
C ALA A 497 1.34 -1.58 -1.76
N PHE A 498 2.42 -2.34 -1.98
CA PHE A 498 3.77 -2.10 -1.44
C PHE A 498 4.43 -0.77 -1.85
N THR A 499 3.82 -0.04 -2.78
CA THR A 499 4.24 1.31 -3.13
C THR A 499 3.76 2.37 -2.15
N ASN A 500 2.81 2.05 -1.25
CA ASN A 500 2.33 2.96 -0.21
C ASN A 500 3.36 3.09 0.91
N LEU A 501 3.93 4.29 1.03
CA LEU A 501 4.98 4.66 1.97
C LEU A 501 4.46 5.56 3.11
N GLY A 502 3.13 5.66 3.24
CA GLY A 502 2.46 6.42 4.28
C GLY A 502 2.78 7.91 4.26
N ASN A 503 2.68 8.55 5.43
CA ASN A 503 3.11 9.94 5.64
C ASN A 503 4.56 10.19 5.24
N THR A 504 5.41 9.17 5.26
CA THR A 504 6.80 9.37 4.87
C THR A 504 6.94 9.55 3.36
N GLY A 505 6.24 8.77 2.55
CA GLY A 505 6.18 8.99 1.10
C GLY A 505 5.64 10.38 0.75
N ILE A 506 4.60 10.83 1.47
CA ILE A 506 4.04 12.20 1.35
C ILE A 506 5.13 13.25 1.64
N ASN A 507 5.79 13.15 2.81
CA ASN A 507 6.82 14.09 3.22
C ASN A 507 8.00 14.10 2.24
N GLN A 508 8.44 12.92 1.79
CA GLN A 508 9.52 12.76 0.83
C GLN A 508 9.23 13.43 -0.52
N PHE A 509 8.01 13.29 -1.02
CA PHE A 509 7.59 14.05 -2.20
C PHE A 509 7.77 15.56 -1.95
N PHE A 510 7.24 16.07 -0.82
CA PHE A 510 7.30 17.51 -0.54
C PHE A 510 8.70 18.06 -0.25
N ILE A 511 9.63 17.27 0.29
CA ILE A 511 11.04 17.65 0.47
C ILE A 511 11.70 18.05 -0.86
N THR A 512 11.32 17.35 -1.95
CA THR A 512 11.90 17.58 -3.28
C THR A 512 11.02 18.46 -4.17
N HIS A 513 9.73 18.59 -3.83
CA HIS A 513 8.76 19.37 -4.59
C HIS A 513 8.92 20.87 -4.35
N LYS A 514 9.01 21.61 -5.45
CA LYS A 514 8.93 23.07 -5.47
C LYS A 514 7.65 23.45 -6.20
N CYS A 515 6.77 24.21 -5.53
CA CYS A 515 5.61 24.78 -6.19
C CYS A 515 6.06 25.50 -7.46
N ASN A 516 5.46 25.12 -8.58
CA ASN A 516 5.74 25.71 -9.87
C ASN A 516 4.60 26.62 -10.31
N LYS A 517 4.74 27.27 -11.48
CA LYS A 517 3.72 28.17 -12.03
C LYS A 517 2.30 27.59 -12.05
N TYR A 518 2.14 26.28 -12.27
CA TYR A 518 0.82 25.65 -12.23
C TYR A 518 0.32 25.43 -10.80
N CYS A 519 1.19 25.10 -9.84
CA CYS A 519 0.79 25.07 -8.42
C CYS A 519 0.30 26.45 -7.97
N THR A 520 0.97 27.52 -8.41
CA THR A 520 0.59 28.91 -8.11
C THR A 520 -0.71 29.29 -8.79
N ALA A 521 -0.87 28.96 -10.09
CA ALA A 521 -2.11 29.21 -10.82
C ALA A 521 -3.32 28.46 -10.22
N LEU A 522 -3.09 27.27 -9.68
CA LEU A 522 -4.09 26.48 -8.94
C LEU A 522 -4.24 26.90 -7.48
N GLN A 523 -3.47 27.89 -7.03
CA GLN A 523 -3.50 28.42 -5.67
C GLN A 523 -3.34 27.31 -4.60
N LEU A 524 -2.47 26.32 -4.88
CA LEU A 524 -2.26 25.18 -4.00
C LEU A 524 -1.48 25.62 -2.74
N PRO A 525 -1.95 25.25 -1.53
CA PRO A 525 -1.27 25.63 -0.31
C PRO A 525 0.09 24.92 -0.20
N PRO A 526 1.12 25.60 0.33
CA PRO A 526 2.41 24.98 0.55
C PRO A 526 2.33 23.93 1.66
N HIS A 527 3.20 22.93 1.60
CA HIS A 527 3.35 21.90 2.63
C HIS A 527 4.55 22.22 3.52
N PRO A 528 4.52 21.94 4.85
CA PRO A 528 5.60 22.32 5.77
C PRO A 528 6.99 21.75 5.43
N PHE A 529 7.04 20.61 4.75
CA PHE A 529 8.30 19.99 4.31
C PHE A 529 8.83 20.52 2.97
N GLN A 530 8.11 21.43 2.31
CA GLN A 530 8.65 22.08 1.12
C GLN A 530 9.84 22.97 1.48
N PRO A 531 10.92 22.99 0.68
CA PRO A 531 12.04 23.88 0.92
C PRO A 531 11.57 25.34 0.97
N SER A 532 11.88 26.04 2.06
CA SER A 532 11.53 27.45 2.27
C SER A 532 12.30 28.42 1.38
N GLU A 533 13.30 27.93 0.64
CA GLU A 533 14.15 28.74 -0.23
C GLU A 533 13.91 28.44 -1.72
N LEU A 534 13.44 29.48 -2.42
CA LEU A 534 13.61 29.66 -3.85
C LEU A 534 15.09 29.44 -4.18
N TYR A 535 15.42 28.33 -4.83
CA TYR A 535 16.63 28.30 -5.66
C TYR A 535 16.35 29.29 -6.80
N LYS A 536 16.83 30.51 -6.62
CA LYS A 536 16.83 31.58 -7.63
C LYS A 536 17.59 31.13 -8.87
#